data_AF-A0A935G5J8-F1
#
_entry.id   AF-A0A935G5J8-F1
#
_cell.length_a   1.000
_cell.length_b   1.000
_cell.length_c   1.000
_cell.angle_alpha   90.00
_cell.angle_beta   90.00
_cell.angle_gamma   90.00
#
_symmetry.space_group_name_H-M   'P 1'
#
loop_
_entity.id
_entity.type
_entity.pdbx_description
1 polymer ?
#
loop_
_entity_poly.entity_id
_entity_poly.type
_entity_poly.pdbx_seq_one_letter_code
_entity_poly.pdbx_strand_id
1 'polypeptide(L)'
;MIRRHLISRASLALSAALLLGGCSVLDKLVDQERYMKDGGKALVASRNFNLSPSVTIPVETLMFWGAYTSVAYLIIDPFAPNWEIKQAAFPDEHVLINLKMKRVYSGGAGEARQVFQRRAGELMRSGGFNGYQIVEYSESLESSILGSQRVAQGVIKLTHTEG
;
A
#
# COMPACT_ATOMS: atom_id res chain seq x y z
N MET A 1 57.82 -3.41 -32.87
CA MET A 1 56.56 -4.06 -33.30
C MET A 1 56.79 -5.56 -33.17
N ILE A 2 56.12 -6.38 -32.35
CA ILE A 2 54.76 -6.41 -31.79
C ILE A 2 54.81 -7.08 -30.41
N ARG A 3 54.15 -6.48 -29.42
CA ARG A 3 54.06 -6.89 -28.02
C ARG A 3 53.03 -8.03 -27.90
N ARG A 4 53.44 -9.24 -27.52
CA ARG A 4 52.52 -10.36 -27.26
C ARG A 4 51.81 -10.12 -25.93
N HIS A 5 50.54 -9.73 -25.98
CA HIS A 5 49.69 -9.61 -24.80
C HIS A 5 49.25 -10.99 -24.32
N LEU A 6 49.68 -11.32 -23.10
CA LEU A 6 49.16 -12.41 -22.27
C LEU A 6 47.69 -12.09 -21.96
N ILE A 7 46.75 -12.78 -22.61
CA ILE A 7 45.33 -12.68 -22.27
C ILE A 7 45.07 -13.64 -21.10
N SER A 8 44.77 -13.02 -19.97
CA SER A 8 44.44 -13.62 -18.67
C SER A 8 43.31 -14.66 -18.80
N ARG A 9 43.59 -15.91 -18.43
CA ARG A 9 42.64 -17.05 -18.41
C ARG A 9 41.74 -17.02 -17.15
N ALA A 10 41.21 -15.85 -16.76
CA ALA A 10 40.52 -15.69 -15.49
C ALA A 10 39.00 -15.43 -15.60
N SER A 11 38.39 -15.52 -16.78
CA SER A 11 37.00 -15.06 -16.98
C SER A 11 35.99 -16.11 -17.46
N LEU A 12 36.28 -17.41 -17.36
CA LEU A 12 35.41 -18.46 -17.93
C LEU A 12 34.79 -19.45 -16.92
N ALA A 13 34.92 -19.22 -15.61
CA ALA A 13 34.50 -20.18 -14.59
C ALA A 13 33.37 -19.73 -13.65
N LEU A 14 32.62 -18.67 -13.97
CA LEU A 14 31.52 -18.20 -13.09
C LEU A 14 30.10 -18.42 -13.65
N SER A 15 29.93 -18.92 -14.88
CA SER A 15 28.59 -19.10 -15.48
C SER A 15 27.99 -20.51 -15.34
N ALA A 16 28.69 -21.47 -14.72
CA ALA A 16 28.23 -22.86 -14.67
C ALA A 16 27.56 -23.29 -13.34
N ALA A 17 27.57 -22.47 -12.30
CA ALA A 17 27.07 -22.85 -10.97
C ALA A 17 25.59 -22.53 -10.71
N LEU A 18 24.91 -21.81 -11.61
CA LEU A 18 23.51 -21.39 -11.44
C LEU A 18 22.47 -22.31 -12.12
N LEU A 19 22.89 -23.34 -12.85
CA LEU A 19 21.98 -24.17 -13.66
C LEU A 19 21.54 -25.50 -13.02
N LEU A 20 22.04 -25.86 -11.84
CA LEU A 20 21.75 -27.18 -11.25
C LEU A 20 20.81 -27.16 -10.03
N GLY A 21 20.45 -25.99 -9.50
CA GLY A 21 19.50 -25.86 -8.37
C GLY A 21 18.14 -25.25 -8.72
N GLY A 22 17.98 -24.71 -9.94
CA GLY A 22 16.79 -23.93 -10.33
C GLY A 22 15.59 -24.77 -10.79
N CYS A 23 15.82 -25.96 -11.35
CA CYS A 23 14.73 -26.75 -11.96
C CYS A 23 13.73 -27.28 -10.93
N SER A 24 14.17 -27.64 -9.73
CA SER A 24 13.28 -28.16 -8.67
C SER A 24 12.48 -27.08 -7.95
N VAL A 25 12.90 -25.81 -8.03
CA VAL A 25 12.12 -24.66 -7.54
C VAL A 25 11.14 -24.21 -8.63
N LEU A 26 11.53 -24.26 -9.90
CA LEU A 26 10.62 -23.98 -11.01
C LEU A 26 9.50 -25.03 -11.11
N ASP A 27 9.80 -26.32 -10.94
CA ASP A 27 8.77 -27.37 -10.90
C ASP A 27 7.77 -27.16 -9.76
N LYS A 28 8.22 -26.70 -8.58
CA LYS A 28 7.32 -26.39 -7.45
C LYS A 28 6.46 -25.14 -7.69
N LEU A 29 6.96 -24.16 -8.44
CA LEU A 29 6.19 -22.98 -8.84
C LEU A 29 5.20 -23.30 -9.97
N VAL A 30 5.58 -24.15 -10.92
CA VAL A 30 4.71 -24.68 -11.97
C VAL A 30 3.64 -25.62 -11.39
N ASP A 31 3.98 -26.43 -10.38
CA ASP A 31 3.01 -27.27 -9.68
C ASP A 31 2.03 -26.47 -8.81
N GLN A 32 2.45 -25.34 -8.23
CA GLN A 32 1.52 -24.41 -7.57
C GLN A 32 0.52 -23.78 -8.56
N GLU A 33 0.95 -23.52 -9.80
CA GLU A 33 0.07 -23.08 -10.89
C GLU A 33 -0.90 -24.18 -11.34
N ARG A 34 -0.48 -25.46 -11.30
CA ARG A 34 -1.36 -26.63 -11.59
C ARG A 34 -2.32 -26.97 -10.45
N TYR A 35 -1.95 -26.75 -9.19
CA TYR A 35 -2.82 -27.07 -8.05
C TYR A 35 -4.02 -26.11 -7.93
N MET A 36 -3.88 -24.87 -8.40
CA MET A 36 -5.01 -23.94 -8.62
C MET A 36 -5.93 -24.38 -9.79
N LYS A 37 -5.43 -25.22 -10.69
CA LYS A 37 -6.13 -25.65 -11.90
C LYS A 37 -6.96 -26.93 -11.71
N ASP A 38 -6.57 -27.80 -10.79
CA ASP A 38 -7.21 -29.12 -10.58
C ASP A 38 -8.00 -29.27 -9.26
N GLY A 39 -8.04 -28.24 -8.40
CA GLY A 39 -8.48 -28.36 -7.00
C GLY A 39 -9.93 -28.04 -6.64
N GLY A 40 -10.82 -27.74 -7.60
CA GLY A 40 -12.21 -27.40 -7.28
C GLY A 40 -13.14 -27.73 -8.44
N LYS A 41 -14.20 -28.50 -8.19
CA LYS A 41 -15.27 -28.67 -9.18
C LYS A 41 -15.80 -27.28 -9.54
N ALA A 42 -15.67 -26.90 -10.81
CA ALA A 42 -16.20 -25.64 -11.31
C ALA A 42 -17.67 -25.50 -10.89
N LEU A 43 -17.95 -24.51 -10.03
CA LEU A 43 -19.30 -24.27 -9.51
C LEU A 43 -20.22 -23.62 -10.56
N VAL A 44 -19.66 -23.26 -11.72
CA VAL A 44 -20.31 -22.59 -12.84
C VAL A 44 -19.92 -23.30 -14.14
N ALA A 45 -20.86 -23.41 -15.09
CA ALA A 45 -20.61 -24.05 -16.38
C ALA A 45 -19.45 -23.38 -17.13
N SER A 46 -18.54 -24.20 -17.66
CA SER A 46 -17.34 -23.77 -18.41
C SER A 46 -17.71 -23.14 -19.75
N ARG A 47 -17.98 -21.83 -19.73
CA ARG A 47 -18.10 -21.01 -20.95
C ARG A 47 -16.80 -20.26 -21.19
N ASN A 48 -16.38 -20.22 -22.45
CA ASN A 48 -15.18 -19.52 -22.89
C ASN A 48 -15.56 -18.12 -23.39
N PHE A 49 -14.79 -17.11 -23.01
CA PHE A 49 -14.90 -15.74 -23.52
C PHE A 49 -13.70 -15.45 -24.41
N ASN A 50 -13.97 -15.16 -25.69
CA ASN A 50 -12.91 -14.87 -26.66
C ASN A 50 -12.66 -13.37 -26.69
N LEU A 51 -11.51 -12.94 -26.18
CA LEU A 51 -11.07 -11.54 -26.19
C LEU A 51 -10.42 -11.16 -27.53
N SER A 52 -9.77 -12.14 -28.17
CA SER A 52 -9.18 -12.02 -29.50
C SER A 52 -9.10 -13.41 -30.16
N PRO A 53 -8.76 -13.53 -31.46
CA PRO A 53 -8.63 -14.82 -32.12
C PRO A 53 -7.62 -15.78 -31.50
N SER A 54 -6.67 -15.27 -30.71
CA SER A 54 -5.63 -16.05 -30.03
C SER A 54 -5.76 -16.08 -28.51
N VAL A 55 -6.72 -15.36 -27.92
CA VAL A 55 -6.87 -15.25 -26.46
C VAL A 55 -8.29 -15.65 -26.05
N THR A 56 -8.38 -16.85 -25.50
CA THR A 56 -9.59 -17.42 -24.90
C THR A 56 -9.43 -17.49 -23.39
N ILE A 57 -10.31 -16.82 -22.65
CA ILE A 57 -10.31 -16.83 -21.18
C ILE A 57 -11.58 -17.53 -20.68
N PRO A 58 -11.48 -18.55 -19.80
CA PRO A 58 -12.64 -19.14 -19.17
C PRO A 58 -13.40 -18.13 -18.30
N VAL A 59 -14.73 -18.15 -18.34
CA VAL A 59 -15.58 -17.26 -17.53
C VAL A 59 -15.34 -17.47 -16.02
N GLU A 60 -15.05 -18.70 -15.61
CA GLU A 60 -14.69 -19.01 -14.22
C GLU A 60 -13.43 -18.26 -13.77
N THR A 61 -12.39 -18.23 -14.62
CA THR A 61 -11.19 -17.43 -14.36
C THR A 61 -11.55 -15.96 -14.22
N LEU A 62 -12.35 -15.41 -15.13
CA LEU A 62 -12.77 -14.00 -15.06
C LEU A 62 -13.56 -13.71 -13.77
N MET A 63 -14.46 -14.60 -13.35
CA MET A 63 -15.18 -14.47 -12.10
C MET A 63 -14.25 -14.52 -10.88
N PHE A 64 -13.27 -15.43 -10.88
CA PHE A 64 -12.30 -15.52 -9.79
C PHE A 64 -11.48 -14.23 -9.67
N TRP A 65 -10.92 -13.73 -10.77
CA TRP A 65 -10.18 -12.46 -10.78
C TRP A 65 -11.09 -11.27 -10.43
N GLY A 66 -12.32 -11.24 -10.94
CA GLY A 66 -13.32 -10.23 -10.61
C GLY A 66 -13.67 -10.21 -9.12
N ALA A 67 -13.94 -11.38 -8.53
CA ALA A 67 -14.20 -11.52 -7.10
C ALA A 67 -12.99 -11.13 -6.27
N TYR A 68 -11.79 -11.63 -6.62
CA TYR A 68 -10.55 -11.29 -5.91
C TYR A 68 -10.28 -9.79 -5.92
N THR A 69 -10.35 -9.15 -7.09
CA THR A 69 -10.16 -7.70 -7.22
C THR A 69 -11.22 -6.91 -6.46
N SER A 70 -12.49 -7.33 -6.47
CA SER A 70 -13.54 -6.67 -5.69
C SER A 70 -13.31 -6.77 -4.17
N VAL A 71 -12.87 -7.92 -3.67
CA VAL A 71 -12.57 -8.12 -2.24
C VAL A 71 -11.36 -7.28 -1.84
N ALA A 72 -10.29 -7.30 -2.65
CA ALA A 72 -9.13 -6.46 -2.43
C ALA A 72 -9.49 -4.97 -2.44
N TYR A 73 -10.37 -4.55 -3.35
CA TYR A 73 -10.87 -3.17 -3.43
C TYR A 73 -11.62 -2.75 -2.16
N LEU A 74 -12.47 -3.62 -1.60
CA LEU A 74 -13.19 -3.33 -0.36
C LEU A 74 -12.27 -3.25 0.87
N ILE A 75 -11.18 -4.01 0.90
CA ILE A 75 -10.22 -4.03 2.02
C ILE A 75 -9.26 -2.83 1.95
N ILE A 76 -8.79 -2.50 0.75
CA ILE A 76 -7.75 -1.48 0.57
C ILE A 76 -8.37 -0.08 0.36
N ASP A 77 -9.63 0.00 -0.09
CA ASP A 77 -10.37 1.20 -0.50
C ASP A 77 -9.44 2.29 -1.09
N PRO A 78 -9.22 2.30 -2.41
CA PRO A 78 -8.32 3.26 -3.03
C PRO A 78 -8.76 4.72 -2.86
N PHE A 79 -10.00 4.97 -2.41
CA PHE A 79 -10.53 6.31 -2.15
C PHE A 79 -10.56 6.67 -0.66
N ALA A 80 -10.22 5.75 0.25
CA ALA A 80 -10.13 6.08 1.65
C ALA A 80 -8.93 7.01 1.91
N PRO A 81 -9.04 7.99 2.83
CA PRO A 81 -7.94 8.90 3.14
C PRO A 81 -6.64 8.15 3.47
N ASN A 82 -5.51 8.62 2.92
CA ASN A 82 -4.18 8.00 3.12
C ASN A 82 -3.68 8.05 4.57
N TRP A 83 -4.36 8.81 5.43
CA TRP A 83 -3.99 9.06 6.81
C TRP A 83 -5.08 8.52 7.75
N GLU A 84 -4.69 7.67 8.69
CA GLU A 84 -5.48 7.32 9.86
C GLU A 84 -5.43 8.50 10.84
N ILE A 85 -6.60 8.91 11.34
CA ILE A 85 -6.74 10.06 12.23
C ILE A 85 -7.28 9.55 13.58
N LYS A 86 -6.54 9.82 14.65
CA LYS A 86 -7.00 9.64 16.03
C LYS A 86 -7.05 10.98 16.73
N GLN A 87 -8.01 11.15 17.63
CA GLN A 87 -8.17 12.38 18.38
C GLN A 87 -8.52 12.10 19.84
N ALA A 88 -8.10 13.00 20.72
CA ALA A 88 -8.45 12.99 22.13
C ALA A 88 -8.71 14.44 22.58
N ALA A 89 -9.87 14.67 23.20
CA ALA A 89 -10.18 15.95 23.81
C ALA A 89 -9.56 16.04 25.22
N PHE A 90 -9.11 17.23 25.56
CA PHE A 90 -8.51 17.60 26.84
C PHE A 90 -9.27 18.80 27.44
N PRO A 91 -9.03 19.14 28.72
CA PRO A 91 -9.56 20.38 29.31
C PRO A 91 -9.19 21.64 28.51
N ASP A 92 -9.91 22.72 28.79
CA ASP A 92 -9.71 24.04 28.17
C ASP A 92 -9.80 24.02 26.63
N GLU A 93 -10.68 23.17 26.10
CA GLU A 93 -11.01 23.07 24.67
C GLU A 93 -9.82 22.65 23.79
N HIS A 94 -8.84 21.95 24.39
CA HIS A 94 -7.71 21.39 23.66
C HIS A 94 -8.08 20.05 23.03
N VAL A 95 -7.59 19.82 21.82
CA VAL A 95 -7.74 18.54 21.13
C VAL A 95 -6.39 18.11 20.56
N LEU A 96 -5.93 16.95 20.99
CA LEU A 96 -4.81 16.26 20.37
C LEU A 96 -5.30 15.57 19.11
N ILE A 97 -4.59 15.76 18.00
CA ILE A 97 -4.82 15.08 16.73
C ILE A 97 -3.54 14.33 16.37
N ASN A 98 -3.69 13.02 16.15
CA ASN A 98 -2.64 12.13 15.71
C ASN A 98 -2.97 11.61 14.32
N LEU A 99 -2.05 11.80 13.39
CA LEU A 99 -2.10 11.30 12.03
C LEU A 99 -1.06 10.21 11.86
N LYS A 100 -1.48 9.05 11.33
CA LYS A 100 -0.57 7.97 10.95
C LYS A 100 -0.82 7.60 9.50
N MET A 101 0.24 7.64 8.69
CA MET A 101 0.11 7.27 7.28
C MET A 101 -0.20 5.79 7.16
N LYS A 102 -1.21 5.44 6.35
CA LYS A 102 -1.53 4.05 6.03
C LYS A 102 -0.33 3.38 5.37
N ARG A 103 -0.24 2.06 5.51
CA ARG A 103 0.88 1.26 4.97
C ARG A 103 0.80 1.09 3.46
N VAL A 104 -0.42 0.99 2.94
CA VAL A 104 -0.72 0.96 1.52
C VAL A 104 -1.34 2.31 1.18
N TYR A 105 -0.68 3.06 0.33
CA TYR A 105 -1.09 4.41 -0.09
C TYR A 105 -0.55 4.69 -1.49
N SER A 106 -1.22 5.58 -2.22
CA SER A 106 -0.73 6.12 -3.48
C SER A 106 -0.54 7.63 -3.33
N GLY A 107 0.69 8.07 -3.04
CA GLY A 107 1.01 9.49 -2.83
C GLY A 107 0.51 10.06 -1.49
N GLY A 108 0.37 11.39 -1.40
CA GLY A 108 -0.17 12.06 -0.22
C GLY A 108 0.75 12.11 1.03
N ALA A 109 1.99 11.64 0.91
CA ALA A 109 2.97 11.62 2.01
C ALA A 109 3.35 13.01 2.53
N GLY A 110 3.24 14.04 1.68
CA GLY A 110 3.48 15.44 2.04
C GLY A 110 2.23 16.21 2.50
N GLU A 111 1.07 15.55 2.56
CA GLU A 111 -0.20 16.23 2.86
C GLU A 111 -0.52 16.28 4.36
N ALA A 112 0.38 15.79 5.23
CA ALA A 112 0.15 15.70 6.67
C ALA A 112 -0.40 17.01 7.27
N ARG A 113 0.24 18.14 6.94
CA ARG A 113 -0.17 19.46 7.43
C ARG A 113 -1.56 19.88 6.96
N GLN A 114 -1.86 19.63 5.68
CA GLN A 114 -3.17 19.96 5.11
C GLN A 114 -4.27 19.07 5.71
N VAL A 115 -4.00 17.78 5.88
CA VAL A 115 -4.91 16.83 6.53
C VAL A 115 -5.17 17.22 7.98
N PHE A 116 -4.13 17.62 8.72
CA PHE A 116 -4.24 18.13 10.08
C PHE A 116 -5.15 19.37 10.15
N GLN A 117 -4.88 20.39 9.33
CA GLN A 117 -5.65 21.63 9.31
C GLN A 117 -7.11 21.40 8.90
N ARG A 118 -7.35 20.53 7.91
CA ARG A 118 -8.70 20.15 7.52
C ARG A 118 -9.44 19.50 8.68
N ARG A 119 -8.81 18.57 9.40
CA ARG A 119 -9.43 17.94 10.57
C ARG A 119 -9.69 18.94 11.69
N ALA A 120 -8.75 19.83 11.97
CA ALA A 120 -8.93 20.89 12.95
C ALA A 120 -10.13 21.79 12.60
N GLY A 121 -10.26 22.19 11.33
CA GLY A 121 -11.41 22.96 10.84
C GLY A 121 -12.73 22.19 10.86
N GLU A 122 -12.71 20.87 10.67
CA GLU A 122 -13.90 20.01 10.88
C GLU A 122 -14.31 19.97 12.35
N LEU A 123 -13.35 19.84 13.28
CA LEU A 123 -13.61 19.84 14.72
C LEU A 123 -14.17 21.18 15.20
N MET A 124 -13.60 22.29 14.72
CA MET A 124 -14.12 23.64 14.98
C MET A 124 -15.58 23.75 14.53
N ARG A 125 -15.89 23.43 13.27
CA ARG A 125 -17.24 23.57 12.71
C ARG A 125 -18.25 22.62 13.36
N SER A 126 -17.87 21.36 13.60
CA SER A 126 -18.77 20.37 14.21
C SER A 126 -18.97 20.58 15.71
N GLY A 127 -18.00 21.19 16.38
CA GLY A 127 -18.07 21.54 17.80
C GLY A 127 -18.76 22.88 18.10
N GLY A 128 -19.13 23.66 17.07
CA GLY A 128 -19.78 24.97 17.26
C GLY A 128 -18.82 26.09 17.70
N PHE A 129 -17.53 25.95 17.40
CA PHE A 129 -16.51 26.96 17.69
C PHE A 129 -16.36 27.93 16.51
N ASN A 130 -15.91 29.14 16.80
CA ASN A 130 -15.71 30.19 15.78
C ASN A 130 -14.28 30.21 15.23
N GLY A 131 -13.34 29.58 15.93
CA GLY A 131 -11.94 29.53 15.55
C GLY A 131 -11.21 28.34 16.15
N TYR A 132 -9.97 28.15 15.72
CA TYR A 132 -9.02 27.28 16.39
C TYR A 132 -7.61 27.85 16.25
N GLN A 133 -6.76 27.55 17.24
CA GLN A 133 -5.33 27.84 17.21
C GLN A 133 -4.56 26.53 17.22
N ILE A 134 -3.50 26.44 16.43
CA ILE A 134 -2.55 25.32 16.49
C ILE A 134 -1.53 25.66 17.58
N VAL A 135 -1.59 24.93 18.70
CA VAL A 135 -0.69 25.11 19.84
C VAL A 135 0.64 24.40 19.56
N GLU A 136 0.55 23.17 19.06
CA GLU A 136 1.72 22.35 18.74
C GLU A 136 1.50 21.60 17.44
N TYR A 137 2.58 21.36 16.71
CA TYR A 137 2.58 20.49 15.54
C TYR A 137 3.98 19.93 15.27
N SER A 138 4.06 18.63 15.02
CA SER A 138 5.29 17.94 14.62
C SER A 138 5.00 16.88 13.57
N GLU A 139 5.97 16.67 12.68
CA GLU A 139 5.98 15.56 11.72
C GLU A 139 7.22 14.72 11.96
N SER A 140 7.05 13.40 11.94
CA SER A 140 8.10 12.45 12.25
C SER A 140 7.97 11.18 11.40
N LEU A 141 9.00 10.34 11.49
CA LEU A 141 9.00 8.99 10.97
C LEU A 141 9.04 8.03 12.14
N GLU A 142 8.03 7.17 12.27
CA GLU A 142 7.97 6.15 13.29
C GLU A 142 8.40 4.81 12.72
N SER A 143 9.40 4.19 13.34
CA SER A 143 9.93 2.89 12.94
C SER A 143 9.05 1.76 13.47
N SER A 144 8.73 0.79 12.61
CA SER A 144 7.99 -0.44 12.99
C SER A 144 8.63 -1.67 12.35
N ILE A 145 8.22 -2.87 12.76
CA ILE A 145 8.72 -4.15 12.24
C ILE A 145 8.62 -4.23 10.70
N LEU A 146 7.57 -3.62 10.14
CA LEU A 146 7.29 -3.63 8.71
C LEU A 146 7.79 -2.36 8.01
N GLY A 147 8.81 -1.69 8.57
CA GLY A 147 9.39 -0.45 8.06
C GLY A 147 8.86 0.81 8.74
N SER A 148 9.35 1.97 8.28
CA SER A 148 9.00 3.28 8.85
C SER A 148 7.70 3.84 8.24
N GLN A 149 6.89 4.50 9.06
CA GLN A 149 5.66 5.20 8.65
C GLN A 149 5.76 6.67 9.02
N ARG A 150 5.25 7.53 8.14
CA ARG A 150 5.08 8.96 8.48
C ARG A 150 3.98 9.12 9.51
N VAL A 151 4.25 9.95 10.49
CA VAL A 151 3.31 10.34 11.52
C VAL A 151 3.33 11.86 11.67
N ALA A 152 2.20 12.43 12.02
CA ALA A 152 2.13 13.83 12.43
C ALA A 152 1.26 13.94 13.67
N GLN A 153 1.66 14.79 14.60
CA GLN A 153 0.94 15.02 15.84
C GLN A 153 0.81 16.52 16.06
N GLY A 154 -0.28 16.94 16.66
CA GLY A 154 -0.42 18.32 17.11
C GLY A 154 -1.58 18.51 18.05
N VAL A 155 -1.53 19.61 18.77
CA VAL A 155 -2.60 20.04 19.68
C VAL A 155 -3.20 21.30 19.10
N ILE A 156 -4.53 21.32 19.00
CA ILE A 156 -5.28 22.53 18.72
C ILE A 156 -5.99 23.00 19.98
N LYS A 157 -6.19 24.32 20.12
CA LYS A 157 -7.12 24.92 21.06
C LYS A 157 -8.31 25.44 20.25
N LEU A 158 -9.51 24.98 20.56
CA LEU A 158 -10.73 25.52 19.97
C LEU A 158 -11.05 26.85 20.66
N THR A 159 -11.67 27.79 19.93
CA THR A 159 -11.99 29.10 20.48
C THR A 159 -13.40 29.53 20.10
N HIS A 160 -14.13 30.01 21.09
CA HIS A 160 -15.28 30.89 20.86
C HIS A 160 -14.76 32.31 20.63
N THR A 161 -15.35 33.02 19.67
CA THR A 161 -15.13 34.47 19.61
C THR A 161 -15.81 35.02 20.86
N GLU A 162 -15.05 35.62 21.76
CA GLU A 162 -15.64 36.44 22.83
C GLU A 162 -16.49 37.52 22.16
N GLY A 163 -17.78 37.57 22.52
CA GLY A 163 -18.69 38.65 22.14
C GLY A 163 -18.49 39.86 23.03
#